data_AF-A0ABD1GTR5-F1
#
_entry.id   AF-A0ABD1GTR5-F1
#
_cell.length_a   1.000
_cell.length_b   1.000
_cell.length_c   1.000
_cell.angle_alpha   90.00
_cell.angle_beta   90.00
_cell.angle_gamma   90.00
#
_symmetry.space_group_name_H-M   'P 1'
#
loop_
_entity.id
_entity.type
_entity.pdbx_description
1 polymer ?
#
loop_
_entity_poly.entity_id
_entity_poly.type
_entity_poly.pdbx_seq_one_letter_code
_entity_poly.pdbx_strand_id
1 'polypeptide(L)'
;MAPQKYPGAKFIRTPDGHEISLMYSARKHHADQLKYGCIVHRHLEDGDVVLFNRQPSLHRMSIMSHRARRMPWRTLRFNESVCNPYNADSDGDEVNIHVPQTEEARTEAFMLMGVQNNLCTQKNGEILVASTQVFLTCYFLITRKDTFYDHSAFSLMCSCIGDAMDPIDLPTPALVKVNIHSNAIALALIHALVFI
;
A
#
# COMPACT_ATOMS: atom_id res chain seq x y z
N MET A 1 -18.05 11.49 -17.07
CA MET A 1 -17.46 10.14 -16.98
C MET A 1 -17.72 9.38 -18.28
N ALA A 2 -16.76 8.62 -18.80
CA ALA A 2 -16.93 7.83 -20.02
C ALA A 2 -16.34 6.42 -19.82
N PRO A 3 -16.91 5.36 -20.43
CA PRO A 3 -16.38 4.00 -20.24
C PRO A 3 -14.94 3.84 -20.75
N GLN A 4 -14.57 4.56 -21.80
CA GLN A 4 -13.25 4.47 -22.44
C GLN A 4 -12.21 5.43 -21.84
N LYS A 5 -12.63 6.35 -20.98
CA LYS A 5 -11.73 7.34 -20.37
C LYS A 5 -11.85 7.25 -18.86
N TYR A 6 -10.75 6.89 -18.22
CA TYR A 6 -10.62 6.95 -16.78
C TYR A 6 -10.47 8.42 -16.29
N PRO A 7 -11.10 8.83 -15.17
CA PRO A 7 -12.10 8.10 -14.39
C PRO A 7 -13.48 8.11 -15.09
N GLY A 8 -14.20 7.00 -14.96
CA GLY A 8 -15.33 6.68 -15.81
C GLY A 8 -16.35 5.74 -15.17
N ALA A 9 -17.42 5.47 -15.92
CA ALA A 9 -18.45 4.50 -15.54
C ALA A 9 -18.94 3.78 -16.79
N LYS A 10 -19.36 2.53 -16.63
CA LYS A 10 -19.76 1.64 -17.74
C LYS A 10 -21.27 1.47 -17.84
N PHE A 11 -21.95 1.33 -16.71
CA PHE A 11 -23.40 1.08 -16.65
C PHE A 11 -24.09 1.94 -15.60
N ILE A 12 -25.36 2.25 -15.84
CA ILE A 12 -26.29 2.78 -14.85
C ILE A 12 -27.43 1.80 -14.74
N ARG A 13 -27.72 1.32 -13.53
CA ARG A 13 -28.89 0.50 -13.23
C ARG A 13 -29.96 1.37 -12.56
N THR A 14 -31.16 1.40 -13.12
CA THR A 14 -32.29 2.14 -12.53
C THR A 14 -32.91 1.34 -11.38
N PRO A 15 -33.70 1.99 -10.50
CA PRO A 15 -34.45 1.30 -9.44
C PRO A 15 -35.37 0.19 -9.98
N ASP A 16 -35.88 0.37 -11.21
CA ASP A 16 -36.72 -0.61 -11.91
C ASP A 16 -35.93 -1.85 -12.39
N GLY A 17 -34.61 -1.86 -12.19
CA GLY A 17 -33.70 -2.96 -12.53
C GLY A 17 -33.13 -2.89 -13.94
N HIS A 18 -33.53 -1.92 -14.76
CA HIS A 18 -33.03 -1.77 -16.14
C HIS A 18 -31.58 -1.25 -16.15
N GLU A 19 -30.72 -1.90 -16.92
CA GLU A 19 -29.31 -1.50 -17.09
C GLU A 19 -29.11 -0.73 -18.40
N ILE A 20 -28.51 0.45 -18.28
CA ILE A 20 -28.20 1.34 -19.40
C ILE A 20 -26.69 1.33 -19.60
N SER A 21 -26.25 0.89 -20.78
CA SER A 21 -24.85 0.97 -21.19
C SER A 21 -24.46 2.40 -21.56
N LEU A 22 -23.35 2.88 -21.01
CA LEU A 22 -22.78 4.21 -21.28
C LEU A 22 -21.83 4.25 -22.50
N MET A 23 -21.68 3.12 -23.21
CA MET A 23 -20.73 2.98 -24.32
C MET A 23 -21.17 3.74 -25.57
N TYR A 24 -22.47 3.71 -25.88
CA TYR A 24 -23.03 4.27 -27.12
C TYR A 24 -24.16 5.29 -26.87
N SER A 25 -24.47 5.60 -25.62
CA SER A 25 -25.63 6.42 -25.24
C SER A 25 -25.29 7.90 -25.02
N ALA A 26 -26.32 8.74 -24.98
CA ALA A 26 -26.20 10.18 -24.71
C ALA A 26 -25.85 10.42 -23.23
N ARG A 27 -24.57 10.31 -22.91
CA ARG A 27 -24.02 10.36 -21.54
C ARG A 27 -24.48 11.57 -20.72
N LYS A 28 -24.55 12.76 -21.32
CA LYS A 28 -25.01 13.98 -20.64
C LYS A 28 -26.48 13.85 -20.19
N HIS A 29 -27.33 13.38 -21.11
CA HIS A 29 -28.75 13.17 -20.83
C HIS A 29 -28.98 12.18 -19.69
N HIS A 30 -28.26 11.04 -19.68
CA HIS A 30 -28.38 10.08 -18.59
C HIS A 30 -27.82 10.59 -17.26
N ALA A 31 -26.79 11.44 -17.28
CA ALA A 31 -26.27 12.07 -16.07
C ALA A 31 -27.29 13.04 -15.46
N ASP A 32 -27.95 13.86 -16.29
CA ASP A 32 -28.98 14.81 -15.84
C ASP A 32 -30.23 14.11 -15.29
N GLN A 33 -30.46 12.85 -15.69
CA GLN A 33 -31.58 12.02 -15.26
C GLN A 33 -31.29 11.12 -14.06
N LEU A 34 -30.08 11.15 -13.50
CA LEU A 34 -29.76 10.35 -12.32
C LEU A 34 -30.66 10.76 -11.14
N LYS A 35 -31.25 9.76 -10.49
CA LYS A 35 -32.10 9.92 -9.32
C LYS A 35 -31.59 9.04 -8.19
N TYR A 36 -32.00 9.37 -6.96
CA TYR A 36 -31.75 8.49 -5.81
C TYR A 36 -32.32 7.09 -6.08
N GLY A 37 -31.53 6.07 -5.72
CA GLY A 37 -31.84 4.67 -6.02
C GLY A 37 -31.22 4.13 -7.31
N CYS A 38 -30.68 4.99 -8.19
CA CYS A 38 -29.87 4.52 -9.32
C CYS A 38 -28.51 4.01 -8.82
N ILE A 39 -28.03 2.90 -9.40
CA ILE A 39 -26.70 2.34 -9.12
C ILE A 39 -25.80 2.64 -10.33
N VAL A 40 -24.63 3.21 -10.09
CA VAL A 40 -23.65 3.52 -11.14
C VAL A 40 -22.46 2.58 -11.02
N HIS A 41 -22.24 1.76 -12.04
CA HIS A 41 -21.07 0.88 -12.13
C HIS A 41 -19.87 1.69 -12.66
N ARG A 42 -19.17 2.34 -11.72
CA ARG A 42 -17.96 3.13 -11.98
C ARG A 42 -16.73 2.24 -12.17
N HIS A 43 -15.65 2.83 -12.69
CA HIS A 43 -14.34 2.20 -12.69
C HIS A 43 -13.79 2.09 -11.26
N LEU A 44 -12.88 1.13 -11.04
CA LEU A 44 -12.11 1.02 -9.81
C LEU A 44 -11.21 2.25 -9.65
N GLU A 45 -11.22 2.88 -8.49
CA GLU A 45 -10.50 4.11 -8.18
C GLU A 45 -9.43 3.88 -7.10
N ASP A 46 -8.52 4.85 -6.97
CA ASP A 46 -7.47 4.77 -5.95
C ASP A 46 -8.10 4.77 -4.56
N GLY A 47 -7.64 3.87 -3.69
CA GLY A 47 -8.18 3.68 -2.34
C GLY A 47 -9.29 2.64 -2.24
N ASP A 48 -9.86 2.16 -3.35
CA ASP A 48 -10.85 1.09 -3.33
C ASP A 48 -10.27 -0.19 -2.72
N VAL A 49 -11.09 -0.91 -1.94
CA VAL A 49 -10.69 -2.16 -1.32
C VAL A 49 -10.79 -3.29 -2.33
N VAL A 50 -9.72 -4.06 -2.47
CA VAL A 50 -9.64 -5.23 -3.33
C VAL A 50 -9.09 -6.43 -2.58
N LEU A 51 -9.56 -7.63 -2.90
CA LEU A 51 -9.00 -8.86 -2.38
C LEU A 51 -7.96 -9.37 -3.37
N PHE A 52 -6.75 -9.58 -2.86
CA PHE A 52 -5.63 -10.12 -3.61
C PHE A 52 -5.43 -11.57 -3.21
N ASN A 53 -5.36 -12.47 -4.20
CA ASN A 53 -5.27 -13.92 -4.00
C ASN A 53 -4.25 -14.54 -4.95
N ARG A 54 -3.27 -15.29 -4.41
CA ARG A 54 -2.35 -16.13 -5.20
C ARG A 54 -2.72 -17.60 -5.03
N GLN A 55 -2.89 -18.31 -6.14
CA GLN A 55 -3.19 -19.75 -6.12
C GLN A 55 -1.89 -20.58 -6.02
N PRO A 56 -1.92 -21.75 -5.36
CA PRO A 56 -3.05 -22.35 -4.64
C PRO A 56 -3.29 -21.71 -3.26
N SER A 57 -4.55 -21.52 -2.88
CA SER A 57 -4.93 -20.89 -1.61
C SER A 57 -4.89 -21.90 -0.44
N LEU A 58 -3.70 -22.19 0.08
CA LEU A 58 -3.50 -23.23 1.12
C LEU A 58 -3.83 -22.78 2.54
N HIS A 59 -3.84 -21.47 2.80
CA HIS A 59 -4.09 -20.91 4.12
C HIS A 59 -4.84 -19.57 4.02
N ARG A 60 -5.47 -19.15 5.12
CA ARG A 60 -6.29 -17.92 5.17
C ARG A 60 -5.58 -16.69 4.58
N MET A 61 -4.30 -16.50 4.89
CA MET A 61 -3.52 -15.33 4.42
C MET A 61 -3.10 -15.38 2.95
N SER A 62 -3.41 -16.45 2.22
CA SER A 62 -3.24 -16.49 0.75
C SER A 62 -4.25 -15.57 0.04
N ILE A 63 -5.27 -15.10 0.76
CA ILE A 63 -6.18 -14.03 0.36
C ILE A 63 -6.23 -12.94 1.42
N MET A 64 -5.87 -11.71 1.05
CA MET A 64 -5.96 -10.55 1.95
C MET A 64 -6.45 -9.33 1.18
N SER A 65 -6.99 -8.35 1.90
CA SER A 65 -7.45 -7.10 1.31
C SER A 65 -6.32 -6.08 1.23
N HIS A 66 -6.32 -5.34 0.13
CA HIS A 66 -5.40 -4.27 -0.20
C HIS A 66 -6.17 -3.03 -0.66
N ARG A 67 -5.50 -1.87 -0.63
CA ARG A 67 -6.02 -0.66 -1.26
C ARG A 67 -5.49 -0.58 -2.69
N ALA A 68 -6.40 -0.44 -3.64
CA ALA A 68 -6.06 -0.25 -5.03
C ALA A 68 -5.29 1.06 -5.23
N ARG A 69 -4.20 1.00 -6.00
CA ARG A 69 -3.52 2.17 -6.53
C ARG A 69 -3.24 1.92 -7.99
N ARG A 70 -3.82 2.73 -8.85
CA ARG A 70 -3.62 2.65 -10.29
C ARG A 70 -2.22 3.14 -10.62
N MET A 71 -1.47 2.28 -11.30
CA MET A 71 -0.14 2.56 -11.79
C MET A 71 -0.10 2.39 -13.30
N PRO A 72 0.84 3.05 -14.00
CA PRO A 72 1.12 2.68 -15.38
C PRO A 72 1.56 1.21 -15.47
N TRP A 73 1.59 0.68 -16.70
CA TRP A 73 2.00 -0.71 -17.03
C TRP A 73 0.93 -1.77 -16.74
N ARG A 74 1.25 -3.03 -17.08
CA ARG A 74 0.31 -4.17 -17.06
C ARG A 74 0.69 -5.23 -16.01
N THR A 75 1.30 -4.80 -14.91
CA THR A 75 1.70 -5.68 -13.80
C THR A 75 1.07 -5.19 -12.51
N LEU A 76 0.74 -6.13 -11.63
CA LEU A 76 0.32 -5.81 -10.28
C LEU A 76 1.54 -5.55 -9.41
N ARG A 77 1.43 -4.58 -8.50
CA ARG A 77 2.49 -4.17 -7.60
C ARG A 77 1.96 -4.22 -6.18
N PHE A 78 2.72 -4.85 -5.31
CA PHE A 78 2.44 -4.93 -3.89
C PHE A 78 3.77 -4.88 -3.12
N ASN A 79 3.69 -4.77 -1.80
CA ASN A 79 4.87 -4.61 -0.96
C ASN A 79 5.64 -5.94 -0.81
N GLU A 80 6.96 -5.91 -0.89
CA GLU A 80 7.82 -7.11 -0.74
C GLU A 80 7.59 -7.83 0.61
N SER A 81 7.30 -7.11 1.69
CA SER A 81 7.04 -7.70 3.00
C SER A 81 5.79 -8.58 3.05
N VAL A 82 4.90 -8.49 2.06
CA VAL A 82 3.73 -9.39 1.96
C VAL A 82 3.94 -10.55 0.99
N CYS A 83 5.13 -10.70 0.38
CA CYS A 83 5.44 -11.82 -0.51
C CYS A 83 5.36 -13.18 0.21
N ASN A 84 5.86 -13.26 1.45
CA ASN A 84 5.84 -14.48 2.26
C ASN A 84 4.42 -15.08 2.44
N PRO A 85 3.41 -14.32 2.90
CA PRO A 85 2.02 -14.80 2.97
C PRO A 85 1.46 -15.31 1.63
N TYR A 86 1.92 -14.80 0.50
CA TYR A 86 1.45 -15.28 -0.81
C TYR A 86 2.35 -16.38 -1.40
N ASN A 87 3.47 -16.68 -0.73
CA ASN A 87 4.55 -17.50 -1.26
C ASN A 87 4.97 -17.06 -2.68
N ALA A 88 5.03 -15.74 -2.90
CA ALA A 88 5.33 -15.12 -4.20
C ALA A 88 6.81 -14.71 -4.28
N ASP A 89 7.42 -14.82 -5.46
CA ASP A 89 8.85 -14.55 -5.67
C ASP A 89 9.17 -13.66 -6.90
N SER A 90 8.14 -13.12 -7.55
CA SER A 90 8.25 -12.17 -8.68
C SER A 90 9.01 -12.70 -9.91
N ASP A 91 9.03 -14.02 -10.13
CA ASP A 91 9.67 -14.65 -11.28
C ASP A 91 8.77 -14.80 -12.53
N GLY A 92 7.52 -14.34 -12.44
CA GLY A 92 6.47 -14.58 -13.43
C GLY A 92 5.11 -14.93 -12.83
N ASP A 93 5.00 -14.94 -11.50
CA ASP A 93 3.77 -15.18 -10.75
C ASP A 93 2.51 -14.45 -11.29
N GLU A 94 1.42 -15.21 -11.39
CA GLU A 94 0.09 -14.70 -11.67
C GLU A 94 -0.74 -14.63 -10.38
N VAL A 95 -1.52 -13.56 -10.25
CA VAL A 95 -2.33 -13.28 -9.05
C VAL A 95 -3.70 -12.77 -9.44
N ASN A 96 -4.70 -13.13 -8.66
CA ASN A 96 -6.09 -12.77 -8.88
C ASN A 96 -6.49 -11.58 -8.03
N ILE A 97 -7.33 -10.72 -8.60
CA ILE A 97 -7.98 -9.61 -7.90
C ILE A 97 -9.48 -9.83 -7.91
N HIS A 98 -10.10 -9.76 -6.74
CA HIS A 98 -11.55 -9.76 -6.57
C HIS A 98 -11.98 -8.42 -5.98
N VAL A 99 -12.99 -7.79 -6.57
CA VAL A 99 -13.50 -6.48 -6.13
C VAL A 99 -14.85 -6.69 -5.42
N PRO A 100 -14.94 -6.50 -4.09
CA PRO A 100 -16.20 -6.59 -3.37
C PRO A 100 -17.21 -5.55 -3.90
N GLN A 101 -18.44 -5.99 -4.16
CA GLN A 101 -19.47 -5.14 -4.79
C GLN A 101 -20.40 -4.44 -3.79
N THR A 102 -20.54 -4.98 -2.57
CA THR A 102 -21.39 -4.38 -1.52
C THR A 102 -20.57 -3.61 -0.51
N GLU A 103 -21.14 -2.58 0.10
CA GLU A 103 -20.48 -1.82 1.17
C GLU A 103 -20.18 -2.67 2.40
N GLU A 104 -21.04 -3.66 2.68
CA GLU A 104 -20.83 -4.63 3.75
C GLU A 104 -19.60 -5.50 3.48
N ALA A 105 -19.49 -6.11 2.29
CA ALA A 105 -18.34 -6.94 1.93
C ALA A 105 -17.05 -6.11 1.83
N ARG A 106 -17.14 -4.85 1.39
CA ARG A 106 -15.99 -3.92 1.41
C ARG A 106 -15.52 -3.67 2.85
N THR A 107 -16.45 -3.41 3.76
CA THR A 107 -16.15 -3.18 5.18
C THR A 107 -15.55 -4.41 5.83
N GLU A 108 -16.14 -5.59 5.59
CA GLU A 108 -15.64 -6.86 6.11
C GLU A 108 -14.22 -7.16 5.59
N ALA A 109 -14.01 -7.04 4.28
CA ALA A 109 -12.70 -7.21 3.66
C ALA A 109 -11.67 -6.26 4.27
N PHE A 110 -12.01 -4.98 4.43
CA PHE A 110 -11.11 -3.98 5.00
C PHE A 110 -10.77 -4.27 6.47
N MET A 111 -11.79 -4.57 7.28
CA MET A 111 -11.64 -4.73 8.73
C MET A 111 -11.08 -6.09 9.14
N LEU A 112 -11.39 -7.18 8.44
CA LEU A 112 -11.00 -8.54 8.85
C LEU A 112 -9.89 -9.13 8.00
N MET A 113 -9.87 -8.79 6.71
CA MET A 113 -8.91 -9.37 5.75
C MET A 113 -7.75 -8.43 5.44
N GLY A 114 -7.69 -7.23 6.04
CA GLY A 114 -6.59 -6.29 5.84
C GLY A 114 -5.25 -6.87 6.25
N VAL A 115 -4.20 -6.56 5.48
CA VAL A 115 -2.81 -6.99 5.77
C VAL A 115 -2.39 -6.64 7.20
N GLN A 116 -2.73 -5.44 7.68
CA GLN A 116 -2.41 -4.97 9.03
C GLN A 116 -3.04 -5.84 10.14
N ASN A 117 -4.16 -6.48 9.86
CA ASN A 117 -4.86 -7.35 10.82
C ASN A 117 -4.41 -8.82 10.71
N ASN A 118 -3.53 -9.13 9.74
CA ASN A 118 -3.05 -10.48 9.44
C ASN A 118 -1.51 -10.53 9.36
N LEU A 119 -0.82 -9.71 10.16
CA LEU A 119 0.66 -9.68 10.21
C LEU A 119 1.24 -10.99 10.75
N CYS A 120 0.55 -11.62 11.70
CA CYS A 120 0.94 -12.88 12.32
C CYS A 120 -0.04 -13.98 11.96
N THR A 121 0.44 -15.22 11.85
CA THR A 121 -0.42 -16.38 11.65
C THR A 121 -1.14 -16.77 12.92
N GLN A 122 -2.42 -17.17 12.79
CA GLN A 122 -3.20 -17.67 13.92
C GLN A 122 -2.73 -19.07 14.40
N LYS A 123 -1.95 -19.80 13.59
CA LYS A 123 -1.53 -21.18 13.89
C LYS A 123 -0.52 -21.25 15.05
N ASN A 124 0.51 -20.42 15.01
CA ASN A 124 1.62 -20.43 15.98
C ASN A 124 2.07 -19.02 16.40
N GLY A 125 1.39 -17.95 15.95
CA GLY A 125 1.74 -16.57 16.29
C GLY A 125 2.97 -16.02 15.56
N GLU A 126 3.53 -16.75 14.60
CA GLU A 126 4.69 -16.32 13.83
C GLU A 126 4.37 -15.11 12.93
N ILE A 127 5.30 -14.16 12.86
CA ILE A 127 5.18 -12.97 12.01
C ILE A 127 5.45 -13.40 10.56
N LEU A 128 4.46 -13.23 9.70
CA LEU A 128 4.59 -13.57 8.28
C LEU A 128 4.84 -12.33 7.42
N VAL A 129 4.23 -11.20 7.77
CA VAL A 129 4.48 -9.92 7.11
C VAL A 129 5.64 -9.24 7.79
N ALA A 130 6.82 -9.34 7.18
CA ALA A 130 8.06 -8.80 7.74
C ALA A 130 8.98 -8.26 6.65
N SER A 131 9.88 -7.37 7.03
CA SER A 131 10.96 -6.91 6.14
C SER A 131 11.93 -8.05 5.84
N THR A 132 12.03 -8.43 4.57
CA THR A 132 12.89 -9.51 4.08
C THR A 132 13.95 -8.99 3.11
N GLN A 133 14.87 -9.87 2.71
CA GLN A 133 15.83 -9.63 1.63
C GLN A 133 16.69 -8.35 1.82
N VAL A 134 16.54 -7.40 0.90
CA VAL A 134 17.32 -6.15 0.85
C VAL A 134 17.05 -5.29 2.07
N PHE A 135 15.81 -5.25 2.58
CA PHE A 135 15.48 -4.45 3.76
C PHE A 135 16.30 -4.88 4.98
N LEU A 136 16.42 -6.20 5.21
CA LEU A 136 17.20 -6.74 6.33
C LEU A 136 18.69 -6.41 6.20
N THR A 137 19.23 -6.54 4.99
CA THR A 137 20.64 -6.25 4.71
C THR A 137 20.94 -4.76 4.86
N CYS A 138 20.08 -3.88 4.32
CA CYS A 138 20.20 -2.43 4.45
C CYS A 138 20.12 -2.01 5.92
N TYR A 139 19.13 -2.52 6.66
CA TYR A 139 18.98 -2.22 8.08
C TYR A 139 20.21 -2.65 8.88
N PHE A 140 20.76 -3.83 8.60
CA PHE A 140 22.00 -4.28 9.21
C PHE A 140 23.16 -3.31 8.92
N LEU A 141 23.39 -2.94 7.66
CA LEU A 141 24.48 -2.03 7.28
C LEU A 141 24.35 -0.64 7.92
N ILE A 142 23.12 -0.14 8.02
CA ILE A 142 22.82 1.19 8.55
C ILE A 142 22.93 1.26 10.08
N THR A 143 22.65 0.15 10.77
CA THR A 143 22.66 0.09 12.25
C THR A 143 23.97 -0.43 12.85
N ARG A 144 25.00 -0.66 12.02
CA ARG A 144 26.34 -1.06 12.50
C ARG A 144 26.98 0.03 13.36
N LYS A 145 27.66 -0.40 14.43
CA LYS A 145 28.34 0.51 15.39
C LYS A 145 29.42 1.39 14.76
N ASP A 146 30.06 0.90 13.70
CA ASP A 146 31.15 1.60 13.01
C ASP A 146 30.66 2.48 11.85
N THR A 147 29.34 2.60 11.67
CA THR A 147 28.73 3.41 10.61
C THR A 147 28.30 4.76 11.21
N PHE A 148 28.83 5.84 10.65
CA PHE A 148 28.50 7.21 11.04
C PHE A 148 27.97 7.99 9.85
N TYR A 149 27.01 8.87 10.12
CA TYR A 149 26.37 9.71 9.11
C TYR A 149 26.55 11.18 9.45
N ASP A 150 26.79 11.99 8.42
CA ASP A 150 26.71 13.43 8.55
C ASP A 150 25.27 13.91 8.78
N HIS A 151 25.11 15.16 9.21
CA HIS A 151 23.80 15.72 9.52
C HIS A 151 22.84 15.68 8.31
N SER A 152 23.36 15.94 7.11
CA SER A 152 22.57 15.93 5.87
C SER A 152 22.05 14.54 5.52
N ALA A 153 22.92 13.53 5.53
CA ALA A 153 22.58 12.15 5.23
C ALA A 153 21.62 11.58 6.27
N PHE A 154 21.84 11.89 7.55
CA PHE A 154 20.93 11.48 8.62
C PHE A 154 19.54 12.11 8.47
N SER A 155 19.47 13.42 8.22
CA SER A 155 18.21 14.11 7.99
C SER A 155 17.45 13.55 6.78
N LEU A 156 18.16 13.27 5.69
CA LEU A 156 17.57 12.63 4.51
C LEU A 156 17.03 11.23 4.84
N MET A 157 17.79 10.40 5.57
CA MET A 157 17.31 9.08 6.00
C MET A 157 16.04 9.17 6.86
N CYS A 158 15.99 10.09 7.83
CA CYS A 158 14.79 10.32 8.63
C CYS A 158 13.58 10.70 7.76
N SER A 159 13.77 11.57 6.76
CA SER A 159 12.70 11.96 5.83
C SER A 159 12.21 10.82 4.93
N CYS A 160 13.06 9.82 4.66
CA CYS A 160 12.69 8.65 3.86
C CYS A 160 11.98 7.56 4.68
N ILE A 161 12.23 7.49 5.99
CA ILE A 161 11.65 6.49 6.90
C ILE A 161 10.30 6.98 7.45
N GLY A 162 10.20 8.27 7.79
CA GLY A 162 8.97 8.89 8.26
C GLY A 162 8.04 9.36 7.15
N ASP A 163 6.86 9.84 7.52
CA ASP A 163 6.08 10.67 6.61
C ASP A 163 6.83 12.01 6.46
N ALA A 164 7.14 12.42 5.23
CA ALA A 164 7.94 13.62 4.97
C ALA A 164 7.30 14.92 5.51
N MET A 165 6.02 14.86 5.87
CA MET A 165 5.27 15.98 6.46
C MET A 165 5.33 16.02 7.99
N ASP A 166 5.80 14.96 8.65
CA ASP A 166 5.91 14.92 10.10
C ASP A 166 7.14 15.72 10.56
N PRO A 167 6.99 16.65 11.54
CA PRO A 167 8.13 17.34 12.11
C PRO A 167 8.98 16.33 12.90
N ILE A 168 10.25 16.15 12.48
CA ILE A 168 11.20 15.25 13.13
C ILE A 168 12.22 16.07 13.90
N ASP A 169 12.22 15.92 15.23
CA ASP A 169 13.28 16.43 16.08
C ASP A 169 14.50 15.50 15.99
N LEU A 170 15.59 16.01 15.40
CA LEU A 170 16.81 15.22 15.25
C LEU A 170 17.50 15.05 16.61
N PRO A 171 17.91 13.82 16.97
CA PRO A 171 18.55 13.58 18.26
C PRO A 171 19.95 14.19 18.29
N THR A 172 20.43 14.48 19.51
CA THR A 172 21.78 14.99 19.71
C THR A 172 22.81 14.00 19.15
N PRO A 173 23.80 14.48 18.37
CA PRO A 173 24.83 13.63 17.79
C PRO A 173 25.63 12.86 18.84
N ALA A 174 25.97 11.61 18.52
CA ALA A 174 26.84 10.79 19.36
C ALA A 174 28.29 11.31 19.37
N LEU A 175 28.74 11.91 18.27
CA LEU A 175 30.07 12.51 18.13
C LEU A 175 29.96 13.91 17.54
N VAL A 176 30.51 14.89 18.27
CA VAL A 176 30.66 16.27 17.80
C VAL A 176 32.14 16.54 17.59
N LYS A 177 32.59 16.58 16.34
CA LYS A 177 33.97 16.92 16.01
C LYS A 177 34.12 18.43 15.95
N VAL A 178 34.97 19.00 16.81
CA VAL A 178 35.31 20.43 16.76
C VAL A 178 36.23 20.66 15.57
N ASN A 179 35.69 21.14 14.45
CA ASN A 179 36.48 21.49 13.28
C ASN A 179 36.06 22.87 12.75
N ILE A 180 37.03 23.74 12.50
CA ILE A 180 36.85 25.19 12.28
C ILE A 180 36.20 25.48 10.90
N HIS A 181 36.11 24.47 10.01
CA HIS A 181 35.68 24.66 8.62
C HIS A 181 34.68 23.63 8.06
N SER A 182 34.25 22.62 8.83
CA SER A 182 33.20 21.70 8.36
C SER A 182 32.55 20.93 9.51
N ASN A 183 31.23 21.08 9.62
CA ASN A 183 30.38 20.40 10.61
C ASN A 183 30.24 18.92 10.23
N ALA A 184 31.29 18.11 10.45
CA ALA A 184 31.17 16.66 10.44
C ALA A 184 30.54 16.21 11.76
N ILE A 185 29.21 16.19 11.80
CA ILE A 185 28.39 15.71 12.90
C ILE A 185 28.15 14.23 12.66
N ALA A 186 28.60 13.34 13.55
CA ALA A 186 28.43 11.89 13.38
C ALA A 186 27.31 11.39 14.31
N LEU A 187 26.15 11.06 13.72
CA LEU A 187 25.05 10.38 14.44
C LEU A 187 25.17 8.87 14.31
N ALA A 188 25.11 8.17 15.45
CA ALA A 188 24.92 6.73 15.50
C ALA A 188 23.41 6.44 15.60
N LEU A 189 22.86 5.71 14.62
CA LEU A 189 21.42 5.39 14.52
C LEU A 189 20.87 4.61 15.73
N ILE A 190 21.73 3.93 16.49
CA ILE A 190 21.35 2.91 17.47
C ILE A 190 20.52 3.48 18.63
N HIS A 191 20.64 4.77 18.97
CA HIS A 191 19.81 5.39 20.01
C HIS A 191 18.53 6.06 19.50
N ALA A 192 18.41 6.33 18.19
CA ALA A 192 17.24 7.02 17.63
C ALA A 192 16.04 6.09 17.42
N LEU A 193 16.29 4.82 17.09
CA LEU A 193 15.24 3.83 16.77
C LEU A 193 14.52 3.23 18.00
N VAL A 194 14.94 3.57 19.23
CA VAL A 194 14.21 3.18 20.45
C VAL A 194 13.10 4.18 20.80
N PHE A 195 13.06 5.34 20.15
CA PHE A 195 12.15 6.44 20.47
C PHE A 195 11.22 6.87 19.32
N ILE A 196 11.11 6.08 18.25
CA ILE A 196 10.08 6.21 17.19
C ILE A 196 9.34 4.88 17.12
#